data_AF-A0A7S2DT18-F1
#
_entry.id   AF-A0A7S2DT18-F1
#
_cell.length_a   1.000
_cell.length_b   1.000
_cell.length_c   1.000
_cell.angle_alpha   90.00
_cell.angle_beta   90.00
_cell.angle_gamma   90.00
#
_symmetry.space_group_name_H-M   'P 1'
#
loop_
_entity.id
_entity.type
_entity.pdbx_description
1 polymer ?
#
loop_
_entity_poly.entity_id
_entity_poly.type
_entity_poly.pdbx_seq_one_letter_code
_entity_poly.pdbx_strand_id
1 'polypeptide(L)'
;CARNFAGHSKWHNIRHRKGSQDSRRAAIFMKASSEIAAASKQCNGDTTNIRLHAAILKAKSMNMPKDNITAAVARGCSGAGEDGVTCRFEGYGPASVAVIVECLTSSRNRTTKEIRHAFSKHGGNMQA
;
A
#
# COMPACT_ATOMS: atom_id res chain seq x y z
N CYS A 1 19.07 38.85 -1.25
CA CYS A 1 19.35 37.40 -1.09
C CYS A 1 19.65 37.07 0.38
N ALA A 2 18.65 36.81 1.22
CA ALA A 2 18.88 36.28 2.56
C ALA A 2 18.84 34.75 2.52
N ARG A 3 20.00 34.10 2.64
CA ARG A 3 20.09 32.65 2.82
C ARG A 3 19.82 32.34 4.29
N ASN A 4 18.56 32.07 4.65
CA ASN A 4 18.20 31.57 5.97
C ASN A 4 18.70 30.12 6.11
N PHE A 5 19.92 29.94 6.63
CA PHE A 5 20.45 28.62 6.94
C PHE A 5 19.93 28.16 8.31
N ALA A 6 19.26 27.00 8.30
CA ALA A 6 18.80 26.30 9.50
C ALA A 6 19.99 25.79 10.34
N GLY A 7 20.53 26.65 11.22
CA GLY A 7 21.73 26.35 12.03
C GLY A 7 21.46 25.55 13.31
N HIS A 8 20.33 25.78 14.01
CA HIS A 8 20.04 25.15 15.32
C HIS A 8 18.92 24.10 15.31
N SER A 9 18.15 24.02 14.22
CA SER A 9 17.02 23.10 14.05
C SER A 9 17.26 22.06 12.94
N LYS A 10 18.51 21.94 12.47
CA LYS A 10 18.91 21.04 11.37
C LYS A 10 18.48 19.60 11.65
N TRP A 11 18.79 19.08 12.84
CA TRP A 11 18.41 17.71 13.19
C TRP A 11 16.89 17.55 13.32
N HIS A 12 16.20 18.52 13.92
CA HIS A 12 14.74 18.49 14.06
C HIS A 12 14.03 18.47 12.69
N ASN A 13 14.48 19.29 11.75
CA ASN A 13 13.96 19.32 10.38
C ASN A 13 14.29 18.03 9.60
N ILE A 14 15.51 17.50 9.77
CA ILE A 14 15.90 16.21 9.18
C ILE A 14 15.02 15.09 9.75
N ARG A 15 14.77 15.07 11.07
CA ARG A 15 13.94 14.07 11.74
C ARG A 15 12.51 14.07 11.19
N HIS A 16 11.86 15.22 11.11
CA HIS A 16 10.50 15.33 10.59
C HIS A 16 10.41 14.92 9.12
N ARG A 17 11.36 15.39 8.31
CA ARG A 17 11.43 15.02 6.89
C ARG A 17 11.62 13.51 6.73
N LYS A 18 12.56 12.93 7.46
CA LYS A 18 12.85 11.49 7.44
C LYS A 18 11.66 10.68 7.95
N GLY A 19 11.00 11.10 9.04
CA GLY A 19 9.79 10.45 9.56
C GLY A 19 8.65 10.41 8.53
N SER A 20 8.42 11.51 7.79
CA SER A 20 7.41 11.51 6.71
C SER A 20 7.78 10.62 5.52
N GLN A 21 9.09 10.43 5.26
CA GLN A 21 9.58 9.55 4.19
C GLN A 21 9.49 8.09 4.62
N ASP A 22 9.89 7.77 5.84
CA ASP A 22 9.84 6.44 6.42
C ASP A 22 8.38 5.95 6.53
N SER A 23 7.45 6.83 6.94
CA SER A 23 6.01 6.52 6.96
C SER A 23 5.45 6.21 5.57
N ARG A 24 5.82 6.99 4.54
CA ARG A 24 5.43 6.72 3.16
C ARG A 24 6.01 5.41 2.64
N ARG A 25 7.28 5.12 2.96
CA ARG A 25 7.94 3.87 2.57
C ARG A 25 7.32 2.67 3.26
N ALA A 26 6.98 2.79 4.55
CA ALA A 26 6.29 1.75 5.30
C ALA A 26 4.93 1.42 4.67
N ALA A 27 4.15 2.43 4.27
CA ALA A 27 2.88 2.20 3.58
C ALA A 27 3.04 1.45 2.25
N ILE A 28 4.09 1.75 1.48
CA ILE A 28 4.42 1.05 0.23
C ILE A 28 4.79 -0.42 0.52
N PHE A 29 5.59 -0.67 1.56
CA PHE A 29 5.98 -2.02 1.97
C PHE A 29 4.78 -2.85 2.47
N MET A 30 3.84 -2.23 3.17
CA MET A 30 2.62 -2.91 3.58
C MET A 30 1.80 -3.37 2.36
N LYS A 31 1.63 -2.50 1.36
CA LYS A 31 0.94 -2.86 0.11
C LYS A 31 1.64 -4.01 -0.63
N ALA A 32 2.96 -3.95 -0.76
CA ALA A 32 3.75 -5.00 -1.39
C ALA A 32 3.66 -6.34 -0.64
N SER A 33 3.69 -6.30 0.69
CA SER A 33 3.56 -7.49 1.53
C SER A 33 2.19 -8.15 1.39
N SER A 34 1.12 -7.36 1.33
CA SER A 34 -0.24 -7.86 1.13
C SER A 34 -0.43 -8.47 -0.27
N GLU A 35 0.16 -7.87 -1.30
CA GLU A 35 0.16 -8.39 -2.67
C GLU A 35 0.92 -9.74 -2.76
N ILE A 36 2.11 -9.83 -2.15
CA ILE A 36 2.88 -11.09 -2.08
C ILE A 36 2.10 -12.16 -1.32
N ALA A 37 1.49 -11.84 -0.18
CA ALA A 37 0.74 -12.80 0.61
C ALA A 37 -0.48 -13.34 -0.15
N ALA A 38 -1.22 -12.48 -0.85
CA ALA A 38 -2.36 -12.89 -1.66
C ALA A 38 -1.95 -13.77 -2.85
N ALA A 39 -0.86 -13.42 -3.54
CA ALA A 39 -0.31 -14.25 -4.62
C ALA A 39 0.21 -15.59 -4.09
N SER A 40 0.92 -15.59 -2.96
CA SER A 40 1.48 -16.79 -2.32
C SER A 40 0.39 -17.76 -1.89
N LYS A 41 -0.75 -17.27 -1.40
CA LYS A 41 -1.91 -18.09 -1.05
C LYS A 41 -2.48 -18.85 -2.26
N GLN A 42 -2.52 -18.22 -3.44
CA GLN A 42 -3.02 -18.86 -4.68
C GLN A 42 -2.08 -19.95 -5.23
N CYS A 43 -0.78 -19.84 -4.96
CA CYS A 43 0.24 -20.75 -5.49
C CYS A 43 0.94 -21.58 -4.42
N ASN A 44 0.43 -21.58 -3.18
CA ASN A 44 1.02 -22.26 -2.02
C ASN A 44 2.53 -21.99 -1.80
N GLY A 45 3.04 -20.84 -2.26
CA GLY A 45 4.46 -20.48 -2.16
C GLY A 45 5.33 -20.89 -3.35
N ASP A 46 4.74 -21.43 -4.43
CA ASP A 46 5.47 -21.81 -5.64
C ASP A 46 5.97 -20.58 -6.42
N THR A 47 7.28 -20.33 -6.32
CA THR A 47 7.95 -19.21 -6.98
C THR A 47 8.01 -19.30 -8.51
N THR A 48 7.62 -20.43 -9.09
CA THR A 48 7.47 -20.63 -10.54
C THR A 48 6.23 -19.94 -11.11
N ASN A 49 5.26 -19.59 -10.25
CA ASN A 49 4.07 -18.87 -10.68
C ASN A 49 4.41 -17.42 -11.04
N ILE A 50 4.02 -17.02 -12.26
CA ILE A 50 4.29 -15.68 -12.80
C ILE A 50 3.73 -14.58 -11.88
N ARG A 51 2.58 -14.79 -11.24
CA ARG A 51 1.96 -13.80 -10.34
C ARG A 51 2.83 -13.53 -9.10
N LEU A 52 3.26 -14.61 -8.43
CA LEU A 52 4.12 -14.48 -7.24
C LEU A 52 5.49 -13.91 -7.62
N HIS A 53 6.06 -14.36 -8.74
CA HIS A 53 7.33 -13.85 -9.24
C HIS A 53 7.27 -12.34 -9.55
N ALA A 54 6.21 -11.88 -10.25
CA ALA A 54 6.01 -10.46 -10.55
C ALA A 54 5.86 -9.61 -9.27
N ALA A 55 5.11 -10.09 -8.27
CA ALA A 55 4.98 -9.41 -6.98
C ALA A 55 6.33 -9.30 -6.23
N ILE A 56 7.15 -10.37 -6.26
CA ILE A 56 8.49 -10.36 -5.67
C ILE A 56 9.42 -9.38 -6.40
N LEU A 57 9.39 -9.35 -7.73
CA LEU A 57 10.19 -8.40 -8.52
C LEU A 57 9.83 -6.95 -8.20
N LYS A 58 8.53 -6.64 -8.11
CA LYS A 58 8.03 -5.32 -7.71
C LYS A 58 8.48 -4.94 -6.30
N ALA A 59 8.44 -5.88 -5.34
CA ALA A 59 8.95 -5.62 -4.00
C ALA A 59 10.46 -5.35 -3.97
N LYS A 60 11.23 -6.11 -4.76
CA LYS A 60 12.68 -5.88 -4.91
C LYS A 60 13.00 -4.54 -5.55
N SER A 61 12.24 -4.09 -6.55
CA SER A 61 12.44 -2.77 -7.18
C SER A 61 12.18 -1.60 -6.21
N MET A 62 11.45 -1.84 -5.12
CA MET A 62 11.21 -0.85 -4.05
C MET A 62 12.23 -0.93 -2.91
N ASN A 63 13.32 -1.70 -3.08
CA ASN A 63 14.33 -1.96 -2.05
C ASN A 63 13.72 -2.53 -0.76
N MET A 64 12.80 -3.48 -0.89
CA MET A 64 12.29 -4.24 0.25
C MET A 64 13.31 -5.30 0.69
N PRO A 65 13.64 -5.42 1.98
CA PRO A 65 14.53 -6.45 2.49
C PRO A 65 14.03 -7.87 2.19
N LYS A 66 14.96 -8.80 1.91
CA LYS A 66 14.63 -10.20 1.59
C LYS A 66 13.84 -10.90 2.69
N ASP A 67 14.16 -10.61 3.95
CA ASP A 67 13.49 -11.21 5.12
C ASP A 67 12.00 -10.83 5.20
N ASN A 68 11.66 -9.60 4.78
CA ASN A 68 10.26 -9.17 4.73
C ASN A 68 9.50 -9.89 3.60
N ILE A 69 10.17 -10.19 2.49
CA ILE A 69 9.59 -10.92 1.36
C ILE A 69 9.32 -12.37 1.77
N THR A 70 10.30 -13.05 2.38
CA THR A 70 10.13 -14.45 2.83
C THR A 70 9.05 -14.55 3.92
N ALA A 71 9.00 -13.59 4.85
CA ALA A 71 7.94 -13.51 5.85
C ALA A 71 6.54 -13.30 5.23
N ALA A 72 6.45 -12.50 4.16
CA ALA A 72 5.19 -12.31 3.44
C ALA A 72 4.74 -13.56 2.66
N VAL A 73 5.69 -14.30 2.06
CA VAL A 73 5.41 -15.58 1.40
C VAL A 73 4.92 -16.62 2.41
N ALA A 74 5.64 -16.79 3.52
CA ALA A 74 5.27 -17.73 4.58
C ALA A 74 3.87 -17.43 5.16
N ARG A 75 3.53 -16.14 5.31
CA ARG A 75 2.19 -15.71 5.75
C ARG A 75 1.09 -16.09 4.77
N GLY A 76 1.37 -16.09 3.46
CA GLY A 76 0.40 -16.54 2.45
C GLY A 76 0.21 -18.05 2.45
N CYS A 77 1.28 -18.81 2.68
CA CYS A 77 1.25 -20.29 2.74
C CYS A 77 0.57 -20.83 4.01
N SER A 78 0.75 -20.19 5.15
CA SER A 78 0.25 -20.69 6.44
C SER A 78 -1.28 -20.60 6.59
N GLY A 79 -1.98 -19.99 5.63
CA GLY A 79 -3.44 -19.82 5.68
C GLY A 79 -3.95 -18.93 6.82
N ALA A 80 -3.07 -18.44 7.69
CA ALA A 80 -3.38 -17.69 8.92
C ALA A 80 -3.66 -16.19 8.68
N GLY A 81 -4.08 -15.82 7.47
CA GLY A 81 -4.42 -14.45 7.10
C GLY A 81 -5.87 -14.37 6.62
N GLU A 82 -6.60 -13.36 7.09
CA GLU A 82 -7.93 -13.01 6.55
C GLU A 82 -7.86 -12.97 5.02
N ASP A 83 -8.88 -13.53 4.37
CA ASP A 83 -9.01 -13.51 2.92
C ASP A 83 -8.97 -12.07 2.41
N GLY A 84 -7.84 -11.69 1.84
CA GLY A 84 -7.69 -10.41 1.15
C GLY A 84 -8.54 -10.43 -0.11
N VAL A 85 -9.75 -9.91 -0.02
CA VAL A 85 -10.67 -9.77 -1.14
C VAL A 85 -10.23 -8.57 -1.98
N THR A 86 -10.11 -8.79 -3.29
CA THR A 86 -9.93 -7.71 -4.25
C THR A 86 -11.26 -7.02 -4.49
N CYS A 87 -11.35 -5.76 -4.05
CA CYS A 87 -12.51 -4.90 -4.24
C CYS A 87 -12.12 -3.75 -5.17
N ARG A 88 -12.99 -3.44 -6.13
CA ARG A 88 -12.86 -2.27 -7.00
C ARG A 88 -13.98 -1.30 -6.65
N PHE A 89 -13.60 -0.05 -6.41
CA PHE A 89 -14.52 1.05 -6.15
C PHE A 89 -14.39 2.08 -7.24
N GLU A 90 -15.51 2.67 -7.60
CA GLU A 90 -15.59 3.66 -8.67
C GLU A 90 -16.28 4.91 -8.14
N GLY A 91 -15.79 6.06 -8.60
CA GLY A 91 -16.30 7.35 -8.15
C GLY A 91 -15.83 8.50 -9.02
N TYR A 92 -16.37 9.67 -8.71
CA TYR A 92 -15.98 10.92 -9.32
C TYR A 92 -15.32 11.83 -8.29
N GLY A 93 -14.21 12.43 -8.70
CA GLY A 93 -13.53 13.49 -7.97
C GLY A 93 -14.07 14.88 -8.31
N PRO A 94 -13.43 15.94 -7.77
CA PRO A 94 -13.75 17.31 -8.13
C PRO A 94 -13.60 17.52 -9.64
N ALA A 95 -14.45 18.37 -10.22
CA ALA A 95 -14.55 18.58 -11.67
C ALA A 95 -14.89 17.31 -12.50
N SER A 96 -15.63 16.36 -11.91
CA SER A 96 -16.16 15.17 -12.59
C SER A 96 -15.07 14.26 -13.19
N VAL A 97 -13.89 14.22 -12.56
CA VAL A 97 -12.82 13.29 -12.95
C VAL A 97 -13.17 11.87 -12.48
N ALA A 98 -13.21 10.91 -13.39
CA ALA A 98 -13.45 9.50 -13.05
C ALA A 98 -12.23 8.91 -12.32
N VAL A 99 -12.48 8.26 -11.19
CA VAL A 99 -11.46 7.62 -10.36
C VAL A 99 -11.84 6.16 -10.11
N ILE A 100 -10.91 5.26 -10.43
CA ILE A 100 -11.01 3.83 -10.12
C ILE A 100 -10.03 3.53 -8.99
N VAL A 101 -10.53 2.89 -7.94
CA VAL A 101 -9.74 2.51 -6.77
C VAL A 101 -9.74 0.99 -6.65
N GLU A 102 -8.59 0.38 -6.89
CA GLU A 102 -8.37 -1.04 -6.66
C GLU A 102 -7.82 -1.25 -5.24
N CYS A 103 -8.48 -2.11 -4.47
CA CYS A 103 -8.16 -2.35 -3.07
C CYS A 103 -8.06 -3.85 -2.81
N LEU A 104 -7.09 -4.22 -1.98
CA LEU A 104 -7.02 -5.55 -1.38
C LEU A 104 -7.28 -5.40 0.11
N THR A 105 -8.36 -6.00 0.59
CA THR A 105 -8.85 -5.79 1.96
C THR A 105 -9.46 -7.04 2.54
N SER A 106 -9.35 -7.20 3.85
CA SER A 106 -10.06 -8.26 4.57
C SER A 106 -11.51 -7.92 4.88
N SER A 107 -11.89 -6.64 4.84
CA SER A 107 -13.25 -6.20 5.13
C SER A 107 -13.72 -5.16 4.13
N ARG A 108 -14.67 -5.57 3.26
CA ARG A 108 -15.31 -4.68 2.29
C ARG A 108 -16.02 -3.51 2.98
N ASN A 109 -16.80 -3.80 4.02
CA ASN A 109 -17.61 -2.79 4.71
C ASN A 109 -16.77 -1.68 5.37
N ARG A 110 -15.60 -2.00 5.96
CA ARG A 110 -14.68 -0.99 6.49
C ARG A 110 -14.12 -0.11 5.37
N THR A 111 -13.63 -0.76 4.32
CA THR A 111 -12.95 -0.10 3.20
C THR A 111 -13.89 0.83 2.44
N THR A 112 -15.13 0.41 2.20
CA THR A 112 -16.17 1.24 1.57
C THR A 112 -16.46 2.50 2.38
N LYS A 113 -16.48 2.42 3.71
CA LYS A 113 -16.69 3.60 4.57
C LYS A 113 -15.51 4.56 4.51
N GLU A 114 -14.29 4.04 4.55
CA GLU A 114 -13.06 4.85 4.45
C GLU A 114 -12.97 5.56 3.09
N ILE A 115 -13.25 4.84 1.99
CA ILE A 115 -13.23 5.40 0.64
C ILE A 115 -14.32 6.46 0.47
N ARG A 116 -15.55 6.17 0.89
CA ARG A 116 -16.64 7.17 0.86
C ARG A 116 -16.26 8.42 1.63
N HIS A 117 -15.69 8.28 2.83
CA HIS A 117 -15.22 9.41 3.63
C HIS A 117 -14.12 10.20 2.90
N ALA A 118 -13.19 9.52 2.23
CA ALA A 118 -12.14 10.17 1.44
C ALA A 118 -12.71 10.98 0.25
N PHE A 119 -13.68 10.43 -0.50
CA PHE A 119 -14.34 11.16 -1.58
C PHE A 119 -15.12 12.37 -1.06
N SER A 120 -15.93 12.19 0.00
CA SER A 120 -16.71 13.29 0.58
C SER A 120 -15.84 14.44 1.09
N LYS A 121 -14.68 14.13 1.68
CA LYS A 121 -13.74 15.14 2.18
C LYS A 121 -13.12 15.99 1.07
N HIS A 122 -13.01 15.45 -0.15
CA HIS A 122 -12.37 16.12 -1.29
C HIS A 122 -13.37 16.55 -2.38
N GLY A 123 -14.66 16.67 -2.04
CA GLY A 123 -15.69 17.19 -2.94
C GLY A 123 -16.07 16.23 -4.08
N GLY A 124 -15.89 14.93 -3.88
CA GLY A 124 -16.29 13.87 -4.82
C GLY A 124 -17.41 12.99 -4.27
N ASN A 125 -17.89 12.06 -5.10
CA ASN A 125 -18.88 11.06 -4.71
C ASN A 125 -18.49 9.66 -5.21
N MET A 126 -18.74 8.65 -4.38
CA MET A 126 -18.50 7.25 -4.69
C MET A 126 -19.83 6.63 -5.13
N GLN A 127 -19.83 5.99 -6.29
CA GLN A 127 -21.02 5.38 -6.88
C GLN A 127 -21.10 3.87 -6.61
N ALA A 128 -19.96 3.19 -6.55
CA ALA A 128 -19.86 1.74 -6.36
C ALA A 128 -18.65 1.34 -5.50
#